data_AF-A0A2N5YSN5-F1
#
_entry.id   AF-A0A2N5YSN5-F1
#
_cell.length_a   1.000
_cell.length_b   1.000
_cell.length_c   1.000
_cell.angle_alpha   90.00
_cell.angle_beta   90.00
_cell.angle_gamma   90.00
#
_symmetry.space_group_name_H-M   'P 1'
#
loop_
_entity.id
_entity.type
_entity.pdbx_description
1 polymer ?
#
loop_
_entity_poly.entity_id
_entity_poly.type
_entity_poly.pdbx_seq_one_letter_code
_entity_poly.pdbx_strand_id
1 'polypeptide(L)'
;MKFLFPLLTILVYLSSCANSQESKHEIEENQIFDIEISNPLIENRDSILVLLENKIANHEPLIVHAFVALYGYNKEKYDGMAIWEDGMDQNTNLYWGSGYGFRTYFKRYDNWELVNQEQNISDTVLERLIFKKTFSNNAEVYLIADAYIGYEMKTCLKNYFDALTEQNLDSITLNGITIAANGNANLIVFNGHNGLMDNWVEPNYQKCSRLKETAVIACY
;
A
#
# COMPACT_ATOMS: atom_id res chain seq x y z
N MET A 1 72.21 29.97 8.10
CA MET A 1 70.99 29.19 7.82
C MET A 1 70.37 28.73 9.14
N LYS A 2 69.60 29.60 9.79
CA LYS A 2 68.71 29.33 10.94
C LYS A 2 67.69 30.46 10.95
N PHE A 3 66.41 30.18 10.68
CA PHE A 3 65.35 31.18 10.78
C PHE A 3 64.47 30.85 12.00
N LEU A 4 64.29 31.89 12.83
CA LEU A 4 63.47 31.94 14.02
C LEU A 4 61.98 31.83 13.67
N PHE A 5 61.24 31.13 14.53
CA PHE A 5 59.80 31.32 14.69
C PHE A 5 59.53 32.57 15.54
N PRO A 6 58.39 33.25 15.31
CA PRO A 6 57.40 33.23 16.39
C PRO A 6 55.94 33.05 15.92
N LEU A 7 55.18 32.55 16.90
CA LEU A 7 53.74 32.41 17.06
C LEU A 7 52.88 33.46 16.32
N LEU A 8 51.86 33.00 15.59
CA LEU A 8 50.78 33.85 15.09
C LEU A 8 49.42 33.29 15.56
N THR A 9 48.81 34.02 16.48
CA THR A 9 47.44 33.80 16.96
C THR A 9 46.47 34.35 15.90
N ILE A 10 45.63 33.49 15.31
CA ILE A 10 44.63 33.93 14.32
C ILE A 10 43.27 34.08 15.02
N LEU A 11 42.81 35.34 15.05
CA LEU A 11 41.50 35.79 15.49
C LEU A 11 40.53 35.65 14.29
N VAL A 12 39.47 34.85 14.42
CA VAL A 12 38.43 34.74 13.38
C VAL A 12 37.34 35.76 13.67
N TYR A 13 37.22 36.77 12.80
CA TYR A 13 36.05 37.66 12.74
C TYR A 13 35.18 37.27 11.54
N LEU A 14 33.91 36.99 11.83
CA LEU A 14 32.85 36.75 10.87
C LEU A 14 32.42 38.05 10.21
N SER A 15 32.40 38.09 8.88
CA SER A 15 31.54 39.01 8.11
C SER A 15 31.34 38.45 6.70
N SER A 16 30.09 38.25 6.29
CA SER A 16 29.69 38.51 4.91
C SER A 16 28.19 38.77 4.84
N CYS A 17 27.84 39.94 4.29
CA CYS A 17 26.50 40.33 3.90
C CYS A 17 26.35 40.18 2.38
N ALA A 18 25.09 40.02 1.99
CA ALA A 18 24.47 40.47 0.74
C ALA A 18 24.38 39.51 -0.47
N ASN A 19 23.15 38.98 -0.59
CA ASN A 19 22.21 39.20 -1.70
C ASN A 19 22.26 38.24 -2.91
N SER A 20 21.25 37.37 -2.99
CA SER A 20 20.67 36.91 -4.25
C SER A 20 19.16 36.77 -4.10
N GLN A 21 18.44 37.30 -5.09
CA GLN A 21 17.00 37.50 -5.15
C GLN A 21 16.19 36.20 -4.99
N GLU A 22 15.21 36.20 -4.08
CA GLU A 22 14.12 35.22 -4.07
C GLU A 22 13.11 35.56 -5.17
N SER A 23 12.96 34.67 -6.15
CA SER A 23 11.80 34.68 -7.04
C SER A 23 10.59 34.17 -6.26
N LYS A 24 9.63 35.05 -5.99
CA LYS A 24 8.29 34.66 -5.57
C LYS A 24 7.64 33.89 -6.72
N HIS A 25 7.64 32.57 -6.63
CA HIS A 25 6.64 31.76 -7.33
C HIS A 25 5.41 31.75 -6.43
N GLU A 26 4.40 32.54 -6.80
CA GLU A 26 3.03 32.30 -6.32
C GLU A 26 2.67 30.87 -6.73
N ILE A 27 2.52 30.01 -5.73
CA ILE A 27 1.89 28.71 -5.88
C ILE A 27 0.40 29.02 -5.71
N GLU A 28 -0.36 28.88 -6.80
CA GLU A 28 -1.82 28.86 -6.72
C GLU A 28 -2.22 27.79 -5.70
N GLU A 29 -2.92 28.21 -4.65
CA GLU A 29 -3.59 27.32 -3.69
C GLU A 29 -4.59 26.45 -4.47
N ASN A 30 -4.13 25.28 -4.92
CA ASN A 30 -5.04 24.22 -5.32
C ASN A 30 -5.88 23.88 -4.09
N GLN A 31 -7.19 24.05 -4.20
CA GLN A 31 -8.14 23.68 -3.17
C GLN A 31 -7.90 22.23 -2.76
N ILE A 32 -7.38 22.05 -1.54
CA ILE A 32 -7.31 20.76 -0.87
C ILE A 32 -8.76 20.39 -0.55
N PHE A 33 -9.36 19.57 -1.40
CA PHE A 33 -10.56 18.84 -1.02
C PHE A 33 -10.12 17.71 -0.11
N ASP A 34 -10.15 17.96 1.20
CA ASP A 34 -10.14 16.87 2.19
C ASP A 34 -11.43 16.08 1.98
N ILE A 35 -11.38 15.06 1.13
CA ILE A 35 -12.46 14.09 1.00
C ILE A 35 -12.43 13.27 2.29
N GLU A 36 -13.25 13.68 3.26
CA GLU A 36 -13.49 12.89 4.46
C GLU A 36 -14.02 11.52 4.03
N ILE A 37 -13.31 10.45 4.37
CA ILE A 37 -13.75 9.10 4.05
C ILE A 37 -14.98 8.81 4.90
N SER A 38 -16.15 8.89 4.27
CA SER A 38 -17.40 8.52 4.93
C SER A 38 -17.45 7.01 5.16
N ASN A 39 -17.68 6.62 6.41
CA ASN A 39 -17.83 5.23 6.83
C ASN A 39 -19.29 5.00 7.28
N PRO A 40 -20.26 4.97 6.34
CA PRO A 40 -21.67 4.80 6.70
C PRO A 40 -21.91 3.41 7.31
N LEU A 41 -22.93 3.24 8.14
CA LEU A 41 -23.36 1.92 8.59
C LEU A 41 -23.77 1.06 7.38
N ILE A 42 -23.29 -0.18 7.31
CA ILE A 42 -23.64 -1.15 6.27
C ILE A 42 -24.08 -2.45 6.93
N GLU A 43 -25.36 -2.78 6.84
CA GLU A 43 -25.94 -3.93 7.54
C GLU A 43 -26.06 -5.17 6.65
N ASN A 44 -26.15 -5.00 5.34
CA ASN A 44 -26.36 -6.09 4.39
C ASN A 44 -25.75 -5.76 3.01
N ARG A 45 -25.74 -6.77 2.13
CA ARG A 45 -25.17 -6.67 0.79
C ARG A 45 -25.90 -5.69 -0.12
N ASP A 46 -27.21 -5.53 0.00
CA ASP A 46 -27.96 -4.57 -0.82
C ASP A 46 -27.54 -3.13 -0.50
N SER A 47 -27.28 -2.83 0.76
CA SER A 47 -26.71 -1.53 1.18
C SER A 47 -25.33 -1.27 0.57
N ILE A 48 -24.53 -2.31 0.33
CA ILE A 48 -23.23 -2.18 -0.37
C ILE A 48 -23.46 -1.81 -1.83
N LEU A 49 -24.38 -2.48 -2.52
CA LEU A 49 -24.67 -2.19 -3.93
C LEU A 49 -25.14 -0.74 -4.11
N VAL A 50 -26.07 -0.28 -3.25
CA VAL A 50 -26.54 1.11 -3.26
C VAL A 50 -25.39 2.10 -2.99
N LEU A 51 -24.49 1.80 -2.05
CA LEU A 51 -23.31 2.63 -1.80
C LEU A 51 -22.43 2.71 -3.04
N LEU A 52 -22.14 1.59 -3.70
CA LEU A 52 -21.29 1.57 -4.90
C LEU A 52 -21.94 2.34 -6.06
N GLU A 53 -23.26 2.20 -6.27
CA GLU A 53 -24.00 2.95 -7.27
C GLU A 53 -23.96 4.46 -7.02
N ASN A 54 -24.14 4.88 -5.76
CA ASN A 54 -24.03 6.30 -5.37
C ASN A 54 -22.61 6.84 -5.61
N LYS A 55 -21.58 6.08 -5.24
CA LYS A 55 -20.18 6.47 -5.50
C LYS A 55 -19.93 6.66 -6.99
N ILE A 56 -20.41 5.73 -7.83
CA ILE A 56 -20.28 5.84 -9.30
C ILE A 56 -21.02 7.08 -9.81
N ALA A 57 -22.25 7.33 -9.34
CA ALA A 57 -23.04 8.49 -9.74
C ALA A 57 -22.40 9.83 -9.34
N ASN A 58 -21.69 9.84 -8.20
CA ASN A 58 -20.97 11.00 -7.68
C ASN A 58 -19.54 11.14 -8.22
N HIS A 59 -19.10 10.24 -9.11
CA HIS A 59 -17.71 10.16 -9.58
C HIS A 59 -16.69 9.96 -8.45
N GLU A 60 -17.09 9.32 -7.37
CA GLU A 60 -16.19 8.92 -6.29
C GLU A 60 -15.50 7.60 -6.62
N PRO A 61 -14.19 7.47 -6.34
CA PRO A 61 -13.44 6.27 -6.70
C PRO A 61 -13.84 5.07 -5.86
N LEU A 62 -13.97 3.91 -6.52
CA LEU A 62 -14.13 2.62 -5.88
C LEU A 62 -12.76 2.00 -5.60
N ILE A 63 -12.51 1.55 -4.37
CA ILE A 63 -11.19 1.06 -3.99
C ILE A 63 -11.19 -0.43 -3.70
N VAL A 64 -10.29 -1.15 -4.37
CA VAL A 64 -9.92 -2.53 -4.06
C VAL A 64 -8.55 -2.49 -3.36
N HIS A 65 -8.43 -3.13 -2.20
CA HIS A 65 -7.14 -3.30 -1.54
C HIS A 65 -6.78 -4.79 -1.42
N ALA A 66 -5.75 -5.20 -2.15
CA ALA A 66 -5.23 -6.55 -2.18
C ALA A 66 -4.00 -6.71 -1.27
N PHE A 67 -4.11 -7.64 -0.33
CA PHE A 67 -3.04 -8.13 0.53
C PHE A 67 -2.44 -9.35 -0.15
N VAL A 68 -1.27 -9.18 -0.78
CA VAL A 68 -0.61 -10.23 -1.56
C VAL A 68 0.52 -10.84 -0.75
N ALA A 69 0.29 -12.02 -0.20
CA ALA A 69 1.30 -12.77 0.53
C ALA A 69 2.23 -13.47 -0.47
N LEU A 70 3.49 -13.05 -0.48
CA LEU A 70 4.50 -13.69 -1.32
C LEU A 70 4.78 -15.11 -0.85
N TYR A 71 5.28 -15.95 -1.76
CA TYR A 71 5.79 -17.26 -1.37
C TYR A 71 7.13 -17.10 -0.64
N GLY A 72 7.27 -17.65 0.56
CA GLY A 72 8.54 -17.72 1.26
C GLY A 72 8.36 -18.27 2.69
N TYR A 73 9.45 -18.71 3.30
CA TYR A 73 9.44 -19.15 4.69
C TYR A 73 10.72 -18.75 5.41
N ASN A 74 10.65 -18.71 6.75
CA ASN A 74 11.81 -18.42 7.56
C ASN A 74 12.64 -19.70 7.78
N LYS A 75 13.80 -19.78 7.12
CA LYS A 75 14.77 -20.89 7.21
C LYS A 75 15.29 -21.16 8.63
N GLU A 76 15.28 -20.18 9.53
CA GLU A 76 15.73 -20.33 10.92
C GLU A 76 14.67 -20.99 11.80
N LYS A 77 13.40 -20.94 11.36
CA LYS A 77 12.24 -21.47 12.09
C LYS A 77 11.84 -22.89 11.66
N TYR A 78 12.24 -23.31 10.46
CA TYR A 78 11.92 -24.63 9.91
C TYR A 78 13.21 -25.44 9.73
N ASP A 79 13.34 -26.49 10.54
CA ASP A 79 14.53 -27.32 10.76
C ASP A 79 14.96 -28.09 9.48
N GLY A 80 15.76 -27.44 8.64
CA GLY A 80 16.62 -28.12 7.67
C GLY A 80 15.97 -28.69 6.40
N MET A 81 14.69 -28.46 6.13
CA MET A 81 14.08 -28.89 4.86
C MET A 81 14.20 -27.85 3.75
N ALA A 82 15.20 -28.09 2.90
CA ALA A 82 15.45 -27.52 1.56
C ALA A 82 15.64 -25.99 1.46
N ILE A 83 16.44 -25.59 0.47
CA ILE A 83 16.75 -24.21 0.14
C ILE A 83 15.57 -23.68 -0.68
N TRP A 84 14.71 -22.89 -0.07
CA TRP A 84 13.73 -22.07 -0.79
C TRP A 84 13.70 -20.68 -0.14
N GLU A 85 13.42 -19.69 -0.98
CA GLU A 85 13.66 -18.28 -0.74
C GLU A 85 12.85 -17.74 0.45
N ASP A 86 13.39 -16.75 1.15
CA ASP A 86 12.71 -16.02 2.25
C ASP A 86 11.48 -15.22 1.77
N GLY A 87 11.23 -15.23 0.46
CA GLY A 87 10.13 -14.51 -0.18
C GLY A 87 10.40 -13.02 -0.33
N MET A 88 11.68 -12.62 -0.33
CA MET A 88 12.10 -11.24 -0.57
C MET A 88 12.26 -10.88 -2.05
N ASP A 89 12.56 -11.86 -2.92
CA ASP A 89 12.71 -11.59 -4.35
C ASP A 89 11.35 -11.39 -5.03
N GLN A 90 10.92 -10.14 -5.09
CA GLN A 90 9.69 -9.72 -5.75
C GLN A 90 9.64 -10.10 -7.25
N ASN A 91 10.79 -10.21 -7.93
CA ASN A 91 10.85 -10.39 -9.37
C ASN A 91 10.57 -11.82 -9.81
N THR A 92 11.00 -12.78 -8.99
CA THR A 92 10.83 -14.20 -9.26
C THR A 92 9.69 -14.82 -8.44
N ASN A 93 9.08 -14.06 -7.52
CA ASN A 93 7.99 -14.59 -6.70
C ASN A 93 6.75 -14.95 -7.53
N LEU A 94 6.21 -16.15 -7.30
CA LEU A 94 5.04 -16.69 -7.99
C LEU A 94 3.80 -15.81 -7.88
N TYR A 95 3.59 -15.15 -6.73
CA TYR A 95 2.41 -14.32 -6.48
C TYR A 95 2.59 -12.88 -6.96
N TRP A 96 3.77 -12.50 -7.47
CA TRP A 96 4.07 -11.11 -7.76
C TRP A 96 4.76 -10.89 -9.10
N GLY A 97 6.07 -11.12 -9.19
CA GLY A 97 6.87 -10.80 -10.37
C GLY A 97 6.99 -11.92 -11.40
N SER A 98 6.84 -13.19 -11.01
CA SER A 98 7.06 -14.31 -11.94
C SER A 98 5.81 -14.61 -12.76
N GLY A 99 6.00 -14.85 -14.06
CA GLY A 99 4.96 -15.41 -14.92
C GLY A 99 3.65 -14.62 -14.90
N TYR A 100 2.66 -15.11 -14.16
CA TYR A 100 1.32 -14.50 -13.99
C TYR A 100 1.08 -13.93 -12.58
N GLY A 101 2.14 -13.69 -11.81
CA GLY A 101 2.06 -13.02 -10.52
C GLY A 101 1.39 -11.66 -10.62
N PHE A 102 0.85 -11.17 -9.50
CA PHE A 102 -0.06 -10.03 -9.45
C PHE A 102 0.48 -8.81 -10.20
N ARG A 103 1.68 -8.33 -9.84
CA ARG A 103 2.34 -7.21 -10.51
C ARG A 103 2.50 -7.46 -12.01
N THR A 104 3.00 -8.63 -12.39
CA THR A 104 3.28 -8.97 -13.79
C THR A 104 2.00 -9.12 -14.61
N TYR A 105 0.91 -9.61 -14.03
CA TYR A 105 -0.40 -9.66 -14.66
C TYR A 105 -0.94 -8.26 -14.94
N PHE A 106 -1.08 -7.42 -13.90
CA PHE A 106 -1.70 -6.10 -14.05
C PHE A 106 -0.84 -5.12 -14.87
N LYS A 107 0.50 -5.21 -14.82
CA LYS A 107 1.38 -4.40 -15.69
C LYS A 107 1.32 -4.78 -17.17
N ARG A 108 0.94 -6.02 -17.51
CA ARG A 108 0.82 -6.48 -18.91
C ARG A 108 -0.57 -6.23 -19.51
N TYR A 109 -1.56 -5.94 -18.68
CA TYR A 109 -2.93 -5.84 -19.14
C TYR A 109 -3.26 -4.37 -19.45
N ASP A 110 -3.32 -4.02 -20.73
CA ASP A 110 -3.39 -2.64 -21.24
C ASP A 110 -4.57 -1.79 -20.74
N ASN A 111 -5.53 -2.39 -20.04
CA ASN A 111 -6.69 -1.70 -19.50
C ASN A 111 -6.55 -1.31 -18.01
N TRP A 112 -5.39 -1.55 -17.40
CA TRP A 112 -5.01 -1.00 -16.10
C TRP A 112 -3.80 -0.09 -16.25
N GLU A 113 -3.93 1.13 -15.74
CA GLU A 113 -2.84 2.10 -15.70
C GLU A 113 -2.12 1.99 -14.35
N LEU A 114 -0.80 1.84 -14.34
CA LEU A 114 -0.02 1.95 -13.11
C LEU A 114 0.16 3.43 -12.75
N VAL A 115 -0.50 3.90 -11.70
CA VAL A 115 -0.50 5.31 -11.27
C VAL A 115 0.47 5.58 -10.12
N ASN A 116 0.88 4.55 -9.38
CA ASN A 116 1.90 4.66 -8.35
C ASN A 116 2.63 3.33 -8.12
N GLN A 117 3.91 3.42 -7.76
CA GLN A 117 4.74 2.28 -7.38
C GLN A 117 5.74 2.73 -6.31
N GLU A 118 5.66 2.10 -5.14
CA GLU A 118 6.49 2.42 -3.99
C GLU A 118 7.17 1.14 -3.48
N GLN A 119 8.41 1.28 -3.02
CA GLN A 119 9.26 0.19 -2.55
C GLN A 119 9.62 0.40 -1.08
N ASN A 120 9.85 -0.68 -0.34
CA ASN A 120 10.16 -0.66 1.11
C ASN A 120 9.09 0.08 1.93
N ILE A 121 7.83 -0.30 1.75
CA ILE A 121 6.66 0.32 2.42
C ILE A 121 6.75 0.18 3.94
N SER A 122 7.21 -0.97 4.41
CA SER A 122 7.45 -1.26 5.82
C SER A 122 8.39 -2.45 5.98
N ASP A 123 8.68 -2.82 7.23
CA ASP A 123 9.44 -4.04 7.56
C ASP A 123 8.75 -5.33 7.09
N THR A 124 7.49 -5.29 6.67
CA THR A 124 6.70 -6.47 6.25
C THR A 124 6.11 -6.37 4.84
N VAL A 125 6.03 -5.17 4.28
CA VAL A 125 5.51 -4.91 2.92
C VAL A 125 6.62 -4.37 2.04
N LEU A 126 7.00 -5.13 1.02
CA LEU A 126 8.14 -4.83 0.17
C LEU A 126 7.80 -3.83 -0.94
N GLU A 127 6.62 -3.92 -1.52
CA GLU A 127 6.19 -3.03 -2.61
C GLU A 127 4.68 -2.81 -2.55
N ARG A 128 4.27 -1.58 -2.85
CA ARG A 128 2.89 -1.21 -3.10
C ARG A 128 2.76 -0.75 -4.53
N LEU A 129 1.77 -1.28 -5.23
CA LEU A 129 1.36 -0.82 -6.55
C LEU A 129 -0.06 -0.27 -6.47
N ILE A 130 -0.30 0.85 -7.14
CA ILE A 130 -1.64 1.38 -7.31
C ILE A 130 -1.92 1.40 -8.80
N PHE A 131 -2.90 0.61 -9.21
CA PHE A 131 -3.43 0.62 -10.58
C PHE A 131 -4.76 1.36 -10.62
N LYS A 132 -5.04 1.99 -11.75
CA LYS A 132 -6.30 2.70 -12.02
C LYS A 132 -6.97 2.12 -13.27
N LYS A 133 -8.29 2.05 -13.24
CA LYS A 133 -9.11 1.71 -14.41
C LYS A 133 -10.46 2.40 -14.37
N THR A 134 -10.91 2.90 -15.52
CA THR A 134 -12.28 3.38 -15.72
C THR A 134 -13.08 2.33 -16.50
N PHE A 135 -14.21 1.92 -15.95
CA PHE A 135 -15.12 0.95 -16.58
C PHE A 135 -16.18 1.65 -17.44
N SER A 136 -16.88 0.88 -18.28
CA SER A 136 -17.88 1.41 -19.23
C SER A 136 -19.09 2.08 -18.58
N ASN A 137 -19.35 1.81 -17.29
CA ASN A 137 -20.37 2.49 -16.49
C ASN A 137 -19.84 3.72 -15.75
N ASN A 138 -18.67 4.24 -16.15
CA ASN A 138 -17.95 5.35 -15.52
C ASN A 138 -17.41 5.08 -14.10
N ALA A 139 -17.44 3.83 -13.64
CA ALA A 139 -16.80 3.49 -12.37
C ALA A 139 -15.29 3.67 -12.49
N GLU A 140 -14.73 4.57 -11.70
CA GLU A 140 -13.29 4.72 -11.52
C GLU A 140 -12.83 3.80 -10.38
N VAL A 141 -11.97 2.84 -10.69
CA VAL A 141 -11.47 1.84 -9.75
C VAL A 141 -9.99 2.03 -9.52
N TYR A 142 -9.59 2.13 -8.25
CA TYR A 142 -8.19 1.99 -7.85
C TYR A 142 -7.98 0.62 -7.22
N LEU A 143 -6.95 -0.08 -7.68
CA LEU A 143 -6.48 -1.33 -7.12
C LEU A 143 -5.15 -1.08 -6.43
N ILE A 144 -5.18 -1.05 -5.10
CA ILE A 144 -4.00 -1.03 -4.26
C ILE A 144 -3.57 -2.47 -4.04
N ALA A 145 -2.30 -2.78 -4.26
CA ALA A 145 -1.75 -4.12 -4.05
C ALA A 145 -0.46 -4.04 -3.25
N ASP A 146 -0.46 -4.67 -2.08
CA ASP A 146 0.66 -4.72 -1.14
C ASP A 146 1.31 -6.10 -1.18
N ALA A 147 2.58 -6.15 -1.56
CA ALA A 147 3.39 -7.36 -1.56
C ALA A 147 4.05 -7.59 -0.20
N TYR A 148 3.47 -8.48 0.59
CA TYR A 148 3.99 -8.88 1.90
C TYR A 148 5.13 -9.88 1.76
N ILE A 149 6.20 -9.70 2.54
CA ILE A 149 7.33 -10.64 2.62
C ILE A 149 6.82 -12.07 2.84
N GLY A 150 7.39 -13.04 2.13
CA GLY A 150 6.81 -14.39 2.12
C GLY A 150 6.77 -15.07 3.49
N TYR A 151 7.81 -14.92 4.31
CA TYR A 151 7.79 -15.44 5.68
C TYR A 151 6.90 -14.67 6.66
N GLU A 152 6.35 -13.52 6.25
CA GLU A 152 5.43 -12.67 7.03
C GLU A 152 3.94 -13.01 6.77
N MET A 153 3.64 -14.24 6.33
CA MET A 153 2.28 -14.71 6.06
C MET A 153 1.28 -14.42 7.20
N LYS A 154 1.68 -14.64 8.46
CA LYS A 154 0.81 -14.36 9.62
C LYS A 154 0.48 -12.88 9.75
N THR A 155 1.45 -12.01 9.50
CA THR A 155 1.27 -10.56 9.53
C THR A 155 0.36 -10.12 8.39
N CYS A 156 0.54 -10.67 7.19
CA CYS A 156 -0.36 -10.42 6.05
C CYS A 156 -1.81 -10.80 6.39
N LEU A 157 -2.03 -12.00 6.95
CA LEU A 157 -3.37 -12.47 7.34
C LEU A 157 -3.98 -11.61 8.45
N LYS A 158 -3.17 -11.22 9.45
CA LYS A 158 -3.62 -10.32 10.52
C LYS A 158 -4.07 -8.99 9.94
N ASN A 159 -3.26 -8.36 9.09
CA ASN A 159 -3.62 -7.07 8.49
C ASN A 159 -4.86 -7.17 7.59
N TYR A 160 -5.00 -8.28 6.85
CA TYR A 160 -6.21 -8.58 6.08
C TYR A 160 -7.45 -8.71 6.98
N PHE A 161 -7.38 -9.47 8.08
CA PHE A 161 -8.50 -9.60 9.02
C PHE A 161 -8.81 -8.31 9.78
N ASP A 162 -7.78 -7.53 10.14
CA ASP A 162 -7.94 -6.22 10.77
C ASP A 162 -8.61 -5.22 9.82
N ALA A 163 -8.31 -5.28 8.51
CA ALA A 163 -8.99 -4.49 7.50
C ALA A 163 -10.48 -4.89 7.39
N LEU A 164 -10.78 -6.20 7.39
CA LEU A 164 -12.17 -6.70 7.36
C LEU A 164 -12.97 -6.29 8.60
N THR A 165 -12.30 -6.12 9.72
CA THR A 165 -12.92 -5.85 11.03
C THR A 165 -12.79 -4.39 11.47
N GLU A 166 -12.44 -3.51 10.53
CA GLU A 166 -12.29 -2.06 10.75
C GLU A 166 -11.26 -1.69 11.85
N GLN A 167 -10.39 -2.63 12.23
CA GLN A 167 -9.33 -2.41 13.21
C GLN A 167 -8.11 -1.73 12.60
N ASN A 168 -7.97 -1.82 11.28
CA ASN A 168 -7.00 -1.09 10.50
C ASN A 168 -7.72 -0.30 9.42
N LEU A 169 -7.99 0.98 9.69
CA LEU A 169 -8.54 1.94 8.74
C LEU A 169 -7.41 2.86 8.28
N ASP A 170 -7.31 3.10 6.98
CA ASP A 170 -6.23 3.92 6.43
C ASP A 170 -6.68 4.63 5.15
N SER A 171 -5.81 5.49 4.64
CA SER A 171 -5.96 6.19 3.38
C SER A 171 -4.61 6.50 2.78
N ILE A 172 -4.55 6.62 1.46
CA ILE A 172 -3.34 7.00 0.73
C ILE A 172 -3.63 8.30 -0.01
N THR A 173 -2.75 9.29 0.13
CA THR A 173 -2.79 10.50 -0.68
C THR A 173 -2.00 10.27 -1.96
N LEU A 174 -2.68 10.33 -3.10
CA LEU A 174 -2.11 10.19 -4.44
C LEU A 174 -2.41 11.45 -5.25
N ASN A 175 -1.37 12.21 -5.60
CA ASN A 175 -1.48 13.44 -6.41
C ASN A 175 -2.54 14.43 -5.88
N GLY A 176 -2.63 14.58 -4.56
CA GLY A 176 -3.61 15.47 -3.90
C GLY A 176 -5.01 14.87 -3.73
N ILE A 177 -5.26 13.63 -4.18
CA ILE A 177 -6.51 12.90 -3.97
C ILE A 177 -6.30 11.89 -2.84
N THR A 178 -7.18 11.88 -1.85
CA THR A 178 -7.20 10.85 -0.79
C THR A 178 -8.03 9.66 -1.24
N ILE A 179 -7.40 8.48 -1.34
CA ILE A 179 -8.08 7.22 -1.63
C ILE A 179 -8.14 6.34 -0.38
N ALA A 180 -9.28 5.69 -0.18
CA ALA A 180 -9.53 4.85 0.99
C ALA A 180 -8.72 3.55 0.93
N ALA A 181 -7.92 3.26 1.97
CA ALA A 181 -7.08 2.06 2.05
C ALA A 181 -7.43 1.21 3.27
N ASN A 182 -6.82 0.03 3.36
CA ASN A 182 -7.11 -1.00 4.37
C ASN A 182 -8.62 -1.20 4.57
N GLY A 183 -9.11 -1.15 5.81
CA GLY A 183 -10.52 -1.33 6.14
C GLY A 183 -11.44 -0.21 5.64
N ASN A 184 -10.92 0.88 5.07
CA ASN A 184 -11.76 1.87 4.38
C ASN A 184 -12.05 1.48 2.91
N ALA A 185 -11.35 0.50 2.35
CA ALA A 185 -11.57 0.06 0.98
C ALA A 185 -12.99 -0.53 0.77
N ASN A 186 -13.45 -0.51 -0.49
CA ASN A 186 -14.76 -1.03 -0.89
C ASN A 186 -14.74 -2.56 -1.04
N LEU A 187 -13.62 -3.11 -1.50
CA LEU A 187 -13.38 -4.55 -1.59
C LEU A 187 -12.00 -4.86 -1.00
N ILE A 188 -11.95 -5.82 -0.09
CA ILE A 188 -10.70 -6.31 0.50
C ILE A 188 -10.38 -7.65 -0.14
N VAL A 189 -9.13 -7.86 -0.54
CA VAL A 189 -8.72 -9.08 -1.25
C VAL A 189 -7.51 -9.69 -0.56
N PHE A 190 -7.55 -10.98 -0.31
CA PHE A 190 -6.36 -11.75 0.01
C PHE A 190 -5.91 -12.56 -1.23
N ASN A 191 -4.61 -12.52 -1.53
CA ASN A 191 -4.01 -13.36 -2.56
C ASN A 191 -2.70 -13.99 -2.04
N GLY A 192 -2.58 -15.31 -2.09
CA GLY A 192 -1.36 -15.96 -1.59
C GLY A 192 -1.46 -17.47 -1.45
N HIS A 193 -0.32 -18.10 -1.13
CA HIS A 193 -0.22 -19.55 -0.89
C HIS A 193 -0.76 -19.92 0.49
N ASN A 194 -1.64 -20.92 0.60
CA ASN A 194 -1.99 -21.72 1.79
C ASN A 194 -2.04 -21.03 3.18
N GLY A 195 -2.09 -19.70 3.26
CA GLY A 195 -1.99 -18.96 4.51
C GLY A 195 -3.16 -19.29 5.44
N LEU A 196 -4.36 -19.38 4.88
CA LEU A 196 -5.58 -19.76 5.60
C LEU A 196 -5.61 -21.23 6.04
N MET A 197 -4.76 -22.08 5.46
CA MET A 197 -4.66 -23.51 5.81
C MET A 197 -3.52 -23.79 6.80
N ASP A 198 -2.38 -23.13 6.62
CA ASP A 198 -1.15 -23.39 7.36
C ASP A 198 -0.97 -22.49 8.58
N ASN A 199 -1.73 -21.40 8.66
CA ASN A 199 -1.63 -20.43 9.75
C ASN A 199 -2.97 -20.22 10.43
N TRP A 200 -2.96 -20.34 11.75
CA TRP A 200 -4.02 -19.82 12.59
C TRP A 200 -3.70 -18.38 12.97
N VAL A 201 -4.58 -17.46 12.59
CA VAL A 201 -4.63 -16.08 13.09
C VAL A 201 -6.02 -15.88 13.65
N GLU A 202 -6.11 -15.60 14.95
CA GLU A 202 -7.40 -15.35 15.60
C GLU A 202 -7.97 -14.03 15.05
N PRO A 203 -9.13 -14.05 14.36
CA PRO A 203 -9.73 -12.82 13.88
C PRO A 203 -10.31 -12.03 15.06
N ASN A 204 -10.34 -10.70 14.92
CA ASN A 204 -11.03 -9.86 15.88
C ASN A 204 -12.55 -9.96 15.65
N TYR A 205 -13.29 -10.52 16.61
CA TYR A 205 -14.75 -10.67 16.51
C TYR A 205 -15.54 -9.43 16.93
N GLN A 206 -14.89 -8.28 17.11
CA GLN A 206 -15.58 -7.04 17.45
C GLN A 206 -16.61 -6.68 16.37
N LYS A 207 -17.84 -6.38 16.79
CA LYS A 207 -18.90 -5.96 15.88
C LYS A 207 -18.48 -4.69 15.17
N CYS A 208 -18.38 -4.78 13.85
CA CYS A 208 -18.06 -3.66 12.97
C CYS A 208 -19.33 -2.89 12.60
N SER A 209 -19.15 -1.63 12.23
CA SER A 209 -20.23 -0.78 11.74
C SER A 209 -20.59 -1.11 10.30
N ARG A 210 -19.65 -1.70 9.55
CA ARG A 210 -19.84 -2.04 8.13
C ARG A 210 -19.61 -3.51 7.85
N LEU A 211 -20.58 -4.12 7.18
CA LEU A 211 -20.36 -5.35 6.43
C LEU A 211 -19.38 -5.06 5.28
N LYS A 212 -18.39 -5.95 5.11
CA LYS A 212 -17.35 -5.85 4.08
C LYS A 212 -17.50 -6.97 3.07
N GLU A 213 -17.39 -6.64 1.79
CA GLU A 213 -17.18 -7.64 0.74
C GLU A 213 -15.70 -8.01 0.70
N THR A 214 -15.43 -9.30 0.47
CA THR A 214 -14.07 -9.80 0.40
C THR A 214 -13.91 -10.88 -0.67
N ALA A 215 -12.71 -10.99 -1.23
CA ALA A 215 -12.32 -12.09 -2.09
C ALA A 215 -11.05 -12.76 -1.57
N VAL A 216 -11.03 -14.09 -1.64
CA VAL A 216 -9.85 -14.90 -1.30
C VAL A 216 -9.42 -15.65 -2.54
N ILE A 217 -8.23 -15.34 -3.04
CA ILE A 217 -7.61 -16.00 -4.18
C ILE A 217 -6.39 -16.76 -3.66
N ALA A 218 -6.64 -17.99 -3.21
CA ALA A 218 -5.61 -18.88 -2.70
C ALA A 218 -5.49 -20.12 -3.59
N CYS A 219 -4.27 -20.61 -3.76
CA CYS A 219 -4.04 -21.93 -4.35
C CYS A 219 -4.05 -23.00 -3.25
N TYR A 220 -4.33 -24.24 -3.65
CA TYR A 220 -4.19 -25.46 -2.86
C TYR A 220 -2.77 -26.01 -2.95
#